data_AF-A0A0D1YEY0-F1
#
_entry.id   AF-A0A0D1YEY0-F1
#
_cell.length_a   1.000
_cell.length_b   1.000
_cell.length_c   1.000
_cell.angle_alpha   90.00
_cell.angle_beta   90.00
_cell.angle_gamma   90.00
#
_symmetry.space_group_name_H-M   'P 1'
#
loop_
_entity.id
_entity.type
_entity.pdbx_description
1 polymer ?
#
loop_
_entity_poly.entity_id
_entity_poly.type
_entity_poly.pdbx_seq_one_letter_code
_entity_poly.pdbx_strand_id
1 'polypeptide(L)' 'MIARSMQFTGRRAFSTTRVMQGGHYAEGPGSNIPFNPKTRFFWLRYWGFMTTGFLAPFGVAYWQLHKNKP' A
#
# COMPACT_ATOMS: atom_id res chain seq x y z
N MET A 1 -51.62 -41.04 25.07
CA MET A 1 -51.04 -39.69 25.28
C MET A 1 -49.88 -39.55 24.31
N ILE A 2 -49.99 -38.72 23.26
CA ILE A 2 -48.99 -38.61 22.19
C ILE A 2 -47.93 -37.58 22.60
N ALA A 3 -46.66 -37.99 22.74
CA ALA A 3 -45.56 -37.08 23.03
C ALA A 3 -45.18 -36.32 21.76
N ARG A 4 -45.43 -35.01 21.73
CA ARG A 4 -45.01 -34.12 20.64
C ARG A 4 -43.52 -33.84 20.80
N SER A 5 -42.72 -34.19 19.80
CA SER A 5 -41.30 -33.84 19.78
C SER A 5 -41.16 -32.31 19.72
N MET A 6 -40.55 -31.72 20.74
CA MET A 6 -40.23 -30.30 20.76
C MET A 6 -39.00 -30.12 19.86
N GLN A 7 -39.24 -29.77 18.60
CA GLN A 7 -38.18 -29.38 17.66
C GLN A 7 -37.51 -28.13 18.22
N PHE A 8 -36.38 -28.31 18.91
CA PHE A 8 -35.55 -27.20 19.34
C PHE A 8 -34.94 -26.61 18.06
N THR A 9 -35.58 -25.58 17.49
CA THR A 9 -34.95 -24.78 16.44
C THR A 9 -33.78 -24.09 17.10
N GLY A 10 -32.59 -24.71 17.01
CA GLY A 10 -31.36 -24.12 17.51
C GLY A 10 -31.26 -22.71 16.96
N ARG A 11 -31.22 -21.71 17.87
CA ARG A 11 -30.91 -20.34 17.51
C ARG A 11 -29.59 -20.41 16.75
N ARG A 12 -29.64 -20.28 15.41
CA ARG A 12 -28.43 -20.30 14.58
C ARG A 12 -27.53 -19.23 15.17
N ALA A 13 -26.43 -19.64 15.80
CA ALA A 13 -25.42 -18.72 16.26
C ALA A 13 -24.76 -18.15 15.01
N PHE A 14 -25.37 -17.09 14.45
CA PHE A 14 -24.78 -16.33 13.36
C PHE A 14 -23.59 -15.57 13.94
N SER A 15 -22.43 -16.23 14.00
CA SER A 15 -21.17 -15.54 14.17
C SER A 15 -20.75 -15.03 12.79
N THR A 16 -21.03 -13.75 12.52
CA THR A 16 -20.45 -13.05 11.38
C THR A 16 -19.30 -12.19 11.87
N THR A 17 -18.21 -12.79 12.36
CA THR A 17 -16.93 -12.08 12.28
C THR A 17 -16.47 -12.19 10.85
N ARG A 18 -16.87 -11.24 9.99
CA ARG A 18 -16.19 -11.08 8.71
C ARG A 18 -14.77 -10.71 9.06
N VAL A 19 -13.79 -11.51 8.65
CA VAL A 19 -12.40 -11.07 8.72
C VAL A 19 -12.31 -9.86 7.78
N MET A 20 -12.23 -8.64 8.32
CA MET A 20 -11.86 -7.46 7.53
C MET A 20 -10.36 -7.59 7.22
N GLN A 21 -9.99 -8.52 6.34
CA GLN A 21 -8.60 -8.74 5.93
C GLN A 21 -7.99 -7.56 5.16
N GLY A 22 -8.80 -6.53 4.84
CA GLY A 22 -8.37 -5.39 4.03
C GLY A 22 -8.59 -4.01 4.65
N GLY A 23 -8.93 -3.91 5.93
CA GLY A 23 -9.29 -2.62 6.57
C GLY A 23 -8.22 -2.00 7.48
N HIS A 24 -7.31 -2.82 8.02
CA HIS A 24 -6.30 -2.34 8.96
C HIS A 24 -4.95 -2.29 8.26
N TYR A 25 -4.47 -1.06 8.03
CA TYR A 25 -3.13 -0.85 7.52
C TYR A 25 -2.10 -1.34 8.52
N ALA A 26 -0.92 -1.70 8.03
CA ALA A 26 0.18 -2.03 8.90
C ALA A 26 0.45 -0.85 9.84
N GLU A 27 0.59 -1.16 11.12
CA GLU A 27 0.91 -0.21 12.18
C GLU A 27 2.37 -0.39 12.60
N GLY A 28 3.04 0.73 12.92
CA GLY A 28 4.42 0.75 13.39
C GLY A 28 5.38 1.60 12.55
N PRO A 29 6.63 1.75 12.98
CA PRO A 29 7.60 2.61 12.32
C PRO A 29 7.87 2.17 10.87
N GLY A 30 7.64 3.09 9.92
CA GLY A 30 7.86 2.86 8.49
C GLY A 30 6.66 2.26 7.76
N SER A 31 5.53 2.00 8.43
CA SER A 31 4.30 1.56 7.76
C SER A 31 3.51 2.71 7.13
N ASN A 32 3.85 3.95 7.47
CA ASN A 32 3.23 5.19 6.97
C ASN A 32 3.91 5.78 5.73
N ILE A 33 5.02 5.19 5.28
CA ILE A 33 5.79 5.69 4.13
C ILE A 33 5.65 4.74 2.93
N PRO A 34 5.52 5.29 1.70
CA PRO A 34 5.25 4.49 0.51
C PRO A 34 6.49 3.75 -0.04
N PHE A 35 7.59 3.68 0.73
CA PHE A 35 8.83 3.04 0.32
C PHE A 35 9.51 2.32 1.49
N ASN A 36 10.26 1.26 1.19
CA ASN A 36 10.97 0.48 2.19
C ASN A 36 12.43 0.96 2.35
N PRO A 37 12.82 1.55 3.51
CA PRO A 37 14.17 2.02 3.76
C PRO A 37 15.18 0.91 4.13
N LYS A 38 14.72 -0.31 4.41
CA LYS A 38 15.54 -1.40 4.97
C LYS A 38 16.21 -2.26 3.89
N THR A 39 16.12 -1.89 2.62
CA THR A 39 16.79 -2.64 1.53
C THR A 39 18.29 -2.37 1.51
N ARG A 40 19.11 -3.38 1.18
CA ARG A 40 20.59 -3.27 1.10
C ARG A 40 21.09 -2.06 0.31
N PHE A 41 20.39 -1.70 -0.76
CA PHE A 41 20.74 -0.60 -1.65
C PHE A 41 19.80 0.60 -1.53
N PHE A 42 19.19 0.81 -0.35
CA PHE A 42 18.28 1.95 -0.15
C PHE A 42 18.97 3.29 -0.40
N TRP A 43 20.23 3.45 0.04
CA TRP A 43 20.99 4.68 -0.18
C TRP A 43 21.11 5.03 -1.67
N LEU A 44 21.34 4.04 -2.53
CA LEU A 44 21.44 4.24 -3.98
C LEU A 44 20.10 4.70 -4.55
N ARG A 45 19.00 4.06 -4.14
CA ARG A 45 17.64 4.40 -4.60
C ARG A 45 17.24 5.80 -4.14
N TYR A 46 17.54 6.15 -2.89
CA TYR A 46 17.25 7.45 -2.30
C TYR A 46 18.01 8.56 -3.04
N TRP A 47 19.33 8.44 -3.18
CA TRP A 47 20.13 9.44 -3.89
C TRP A 47 19.81 9.50 -5.38
N GLY A 48 19.53 8.36 -6.01
CA GLY A 48 19.06 8.32 -7.40
C GLY A 48 17.76 9.08 -7.60
N PHE A 49 16.77 8.89 -6.73
CA PHE A 49 15.51 9.64 -6.76
C PHE A 49 15.73 11.14 -6.59
N MET A 50 16.49 11.55 -5.57
CA MET A 50 16.78 12.95 -5.31
C MET A 50 17.54 13.61 -6.46
N THR A 51 18.58 12.95 -6.97
CA THR A 51 19.39 13.45 -8.09
C THR A 51 18.57 13.56 -9.36
N THR A 52 17.69 12.60 -9.64
CA THR A 52 16.82 12.62 -10.83
C THR A 52 15.82 13.77 -10.75
N GLY A 53 15.13 13.94 -9.61
CA GLY A 53 14.20 15.05 -9.42
C GLY A 53 14.87 16.42 -9.49
N PHE A 54 16.07 16.53 -8.92
CA PHE A 54 16.87 17.76 -8.96
C PHE A 54 17.37 18.08 -10.38
N LEU A 55 17.87 17.09 -11.12
CA LEU A 55 18.43 17.29 -12.46
C LEU A 55 17.39 17.37 -13.58
N ALA A 56 16.16 16.90 -13.35
CA ALA A 56 15.06 16.95 -14.32
C ALA A 56 14.88 18.33 -14.99
N PRO A 57 14.75 19.46 -14.24
CA PRO A 57 14.61 20.78 -14.86
C PRO A 57 15.81 21.18 -15.72
N PHE A 58 17.04 20.80 -15.34
CA PHE A 58 18.25 21.12 -16.10
C PHE A 58 18.34 20.31 -17.41
N GLY A 59 17.97 19.03 -17.36
CA GLY A 59 17.86 18.20 -18.56
C GLY A 59 16.82 18.75 -19.54
N VAL A 60 15.68 19.22 -19.02
CA VAL A 60 14.66 19.90 -19.84
C VAL A 60 15.23 21.20 -20.43
N ALA A 61 15.89 22.05 -19.64
CA ALA A 61 16.48 23.29 -20.14
C ALA A 61 17.51 23.05 -21.25
N TYR A 62 18.39 22.06 -21.06
CA TYR A 62 19.35 21.64 -22.08
C TYR A 62 18.63 21.23 -23.37
N TRP A 63 17.62 20.37 -23.27
CA TRP A 63 16.84 19.94 -24.43
C TRP A 63 16.18 21.12 -25.15
N GLN A 64 15.52 22.01 -24.40
CA GLN A 64 14.85 23.19 -24.94
C GLN A 64 15.81 24.13 -25.67
N LEU A 65 17.06 24.26 -25.18
CA LEU A 65 18.11 25.05 -25.82
C LEU A 65 18.63 24.43 -27.12
N HIS A 66 18.58 23.10 -27.25
CA HIS A 66 19.21 22.37 -28.35
C HIS A 66 18.23 21.94 -29.45
N LYS A 67 16.94 21.77 -29.12
CA LYS A 67 15.92 21.22 -30.03
C LYS A 67 15.70 22.02 -31.32
N ASN A 68 16.06 23.30 -31.35
CA ASN A 68 15.84 24.21 -32.50
C ASN A 68 17.16 24.75 -33.07
N LYS A 69 18.30 24.10 -32.79
CA LYS A 69 19.56 24.48 -33.44
C LYS A 69 19.43 24.18 -34.94
N PRO A 70 19.82 25.11 -35.84
CA PRO A 70 19.82 24.88 -37.27
C PRO A 70 20.79 23.77 -37.67
#